data_AF-A0A3R6PEL3-F1
#
_entry.id   AF-A0A3R6PEL3-F1
#
_cell.length_a   1.000
_cell.length_b   1.000
_cell.length_c   1.000
_cell.angle_alpha   90.00
_cell.angle_beta   90.00
_cell.angle_gamma   90.00
#
_symmetry.space_group_name_H-M   'P 1'
#
loop_
_entity.id
_entity.type
_entity.pdbx_description
1 polymer ?
#
loop_
_entity_poly.entity_id
_entity_poly.type
_entity_poly.pdbx_seq_one_letter_code
_entity_poly.pdbx_strand_id
1 'polypeptide(L)'
;MEKDSDYFDIIINGLALKFKLFTYDYILKELKDCEGIESVFSLELPEEKPFSGLKKIYLDSDGNEKYHFFAYIKFFEREDGKLFGIVGGKTNYPNPDISFDLISKKSQKQDNRISRIFLDMNAKFRYSRKVLIINHKPKLDKNSDNQQALFLETYVQRTFNLLDS
;
A
#
# COMPACT_ATOMS: atom_id res chain seq x y z
N MET A 1 19.54 -2.37 -17.88
CA MET A 1 18.09 -2.29 -17.61
C MET A 1 17.88 -2.66 -16.16
N GLU A 2 17.33 -1.74 -15.39
CA GLU A 2 16.84 -2.08 -14.05
C GLU A 2 15.67 -3.06 -14.19
N LYS A 3 15.62 -4.09 -13.35
CA LYS A 3 14.54 -5.08 -13.41
C LYS A 3 13.29 -4.50 -12.73
N ASP A 4 12.17 -4.51 -13.43
CA ASP A 4 10.86 -4.03 -12.95
C ASP A 4 10.19 -4.95 -11.93
N SER A 5 10.73 -6.15 -11.72
CA SER A 5 10.21 -7.14 -10.77
C SER A 5 11.28 -8.13 -10.33
N ASP A 6 11.02 -8.81 -9.23
CA ASP A 6 11.83 -9.93 -8.73
C ASP A 6 10.93 -10.98 -8.07
N TYR A 7 11.46 -12.19 -7.88
CA TYR A 7 10.76 -13.27 -7.18
C TYR A 7 11.23 -13.37 -5.73
N PHE A 8 10.28 -13.49 -4.81
CA PHE A 8 10.51 -13.64 -3.39
C PHE A 8 9.83 -14.89 -2.87
N ASP A 9 10.56 -15.71 -2.12
CA ASP A 9 9.97 -16.83 -1.40
C ASP A 9 9.30 -16.31 -0.14
N ILE A 10 8.00 -16.53 -0.04
CA ILE A 10 7.22 -16.29 1.18
C ILE A 10 6.96 -17.64 1.83
N ILE A 11 7.41 -17.80 3.06
CA ILE A 11 7.33 -19.04 3.81
C ILE A 11 6.37 -18.86 4.98
N ILE A 12 5.28 -19.64 4.99
CA ILE A 12 4.28 -19.61 6.07
C ILE A 12 4.10 -21.04 6.57
N ASN A 13 4.41 -21.29 7.85
CA ASN A 13 4.25 -22.59 8.50
C ASN A 13 4.83 -23.77 7.68
N GLY A 14 5.99 -23.57 7.04
CA GLY A 14 6.67 -24.58 6.22
C GLY A 14 6.22 -24.65 4.74
N LEU A 15 5.15 -23.95 4.35
CA LEU A 15 4.78 -23.78 2.94
C LEU A 15 5.56 -22.61 2.33
N ALA A 16 6.40 -22.89 1.34
CA ALA A 16 7.17 -21.89 0.59
C ALA A 16 6.56 -21.67 -0.80
N LEU A 17 6.14 -20.44 -1.10
CA LEU A 17 5.59 -20.05 -2.40
C LEU A 17 6.35 -18.84 -2.97
N LYS A 18 6.55 -18.84 -4.30
CA LYS A 18 7.21 -17.76 -5.01
C LYS A 18 6.22 -16.69 -5.42
N PHE A 19 6.44 -15.46 -4.94
CA PHE A 19 5.69 -14.28 -5.31
C PHE A 19 6.54 -13.41 -6.23
N LYS A 20 5.98 -13.06 -7.40
CA LYS A 20 6.58 -12.05 -8.28
C LYS A 20 6.10 -10.67 -7.79
N LEU A 21 7.01 -9.90 -7.20
CA LEU A 21 6.73 -8.55 -6.70
C LEU A 21 7.37 -7.51 -7.63
N PHE A 22 6.68 -6.39 -7.80
CA PHE A 22 7.08 -5.34 -8.74
C PHE A 22 7.72 -4.15 -8.03
N THR A 23 8.62 -3.47 -8.72
CA THR A 23 9.29 -2.29 -8.20
C THR A 23 8.32 -1.11 -8.10
N TYR A 24 8.62 -0.18 -7.19
CA TYR A 24 7.88 1.07 -7.04
C TYR A 24 7.74 1.84 -8.37
N ASP A 25 8.84 1.99 -9.13
CA ASP A 25 8.82 2.79 -10.36
C ASP A 25 7.94 2.16 -11.44
N TYR A 26 7.97 0.84 -11.57
CA TYR A 26 7.07 0.11 -12.46
C TYR A 26 5.60 0.30 -12.07
N ILE A 27 5.27 0.06 -10.80
CA ILE A 27 3.90 0.19 -10.27
C ILE A 27 3.38 1.63 -10.48
N LEU A 28 4.20 2.64 -10.15
CA LEU A 28 3.84 4.04 -10.31
C LEU A 28 3.55 4.39 -11.76
N LYS A 29 4.38 3.92 -12.69
CA LYS A 29 4.21 4.16 -14.12
C LYS A 29 2.91 3.54 -14.63
N GLU A 30 2.71 2.25 -14.39
CA GLU A 30 1.52 1.52 -14.83
C GLU A 30 0.22 2.14 -14.29
N LEU A 31 0.23 2.59 -13.04
CA LEU A 31 -0.94 3.23 -12.44
C LEU A 31 -1.20 4.66 -12.95
N LYS A 32 -0.16 5.41 -13.30
CA LYS A 32 -0.30 6.73 -13.92
C LYS A 32 -0.83 6.65 -15.35
N ASP A 33 -0.48 5.58 -16.06
CA ASP A 33 -0.90 5.35 -17.44
C ASP A 33 -2.25 4.60 -17.53
N CYS A 34 -2.83 4.20 -16.39
CA CYS A 34 -4.09 3.46 -16.33
C CYS A 34 -5.30 4.37 -16.50
N GLU A 35 -6.06 4.17 -17.58
CA GLU A 35 -7.35 4.84 -17.77
C GLU A 35 -8.33 4.52 -16.62
N GLY A 36 -9.07 5.53 -16.16
CA GLY A 36 -10.07 5.40 -15.11
C GLY A 36 -9.54 5.62 -13.68
N ILE A 37 -8.22 5.69 -13.46
CA ILE A 37 -7.65 6.15 -12.20
C ILE A 37 -7.56 7.68 -12.22
N GLU A 38 -8.13 8.33 -11.21
CA GLU A 38 -8.19 9.80 -11.15
C GLU A 38 -6.84 10.42 -10.81
N SER A 39 -6.17 9.89 -9.78
CA SER A 39 -4.86 10.40 -9.38
C SER A 39 -4.05 9.36 -8.63
N VAL A 40 -2.74 9.36 -8.89
CA VAL A 40 -1.77 8.50 -8.23
C VAL A 40 -0.57 9.33 -7.81
N PHE A 41 -0.22 9.29 -6.54
CA PHE A 41 0.96 10.00 -6.03
C PHE A 41 1.54 9.31 -4.81
N SER A 42 2.81 9.58 -4.56
CA SER A 42 3.55 9.03 -3.44
C SER A 42 3.56 9.99 -2.27
N LEU A 43 3.40 9.45 -1.07
CA LEU A 43 3.51 10.20 0.16
C LEU A 43 4.39 9.43 1.14
N GLU A 44 5.33 10.12 1.76
CA GLU A 44 6.10 9.60 2.87
C GLU A 44 5.33 9.86 4.17
N LEU A 45 4.94 8.80 4.88
CA LEU A 45 4.16 8.91 6.11
C LEU A 45 5.09 9.00 7.34
N PRO A 46 4.91 10.02 8.20
CA PRO A 46 5.73 10.17 9.42
C PRO A 46 5.52 8.98 10.35
N GLU A 47 6.46 8.70 11.25
CA GLU A 47 6.40 7.55 12.17
C GLU A 47 5.14 7.54 13.02
N GLU A 48 4.76 8.70 13.56
CA GLU A 48 3.61 8.87 14.45
C GLU A 48 2.38 9.41 13.72
N LYS A 49 1.20 8.93 14.13
CA LYS A 49 -0.10 9.48 13.72
C LYS A 49 -0.34 10.80 14.48
N PRO A 50 -1.08 11.78 13.90
CA PRO A 50 -1.83 11.70 12.64
C PRO A 50 -1.00 12.08 11.40
N PHE A 51 -1.34 11.47 10.27
CA PHE A 51 -0.71 11.76 8.97
C PHE A 51 -1.27 13.05 8.35
N SER A 52 -0.88 14.20 8.90
CA SER A 52 -1.36 15.52 8.48
C SER A 52 -1.21 15.80 6.98
N GLY A 53 -0.20 15.21 6.31
CA GLY A 53 0.00 15.30 4.86
C GLY A 53 -1.18 14.78 4.04
N LEU A 54 -1.92 13.79 4.55
CA LEU A 54 -3.12 13.27 3.89
C LEU A 54 -4.28 14.26 3.93
N LYS A 55 -4.33 15.14 4.94
CA LYS A 55 -5.46 16.06 5.13
C LYS A 55 -5.63 17.07 3.99
N LYS A 56 -4.53 17.45 3.33
CA LYS A 56 -4.55 18.43 2.24
C LYS A 56 -5.09 17.88 0.92
N ILE A 57 -5.24 16.56 0.81
CA ILE A 57 -5.59 15.90 -0.44
C ILE A 57 -7.09 15.64 -0.55
N TYR A 58 -7.74 15.37 0.59
CA TYR A 58 -9.13 14.91 0.61
C TYR A 58 -10.17 16.04 0.63
N LEU A 59 -9.74 17.29 0.76
CA LEU A 59 -10.58 18.48 0.65
C LEU A 59 -10.38 19.16 -0.70
N ASP A 60 -11.43 19.72 -1.28
CA ASP A 60 -11.33 20.63 -2.41
C ASP A 60 -10.96 22.06 -1.99
N SER A 61 -10.83 22.98 -2.96
CA SER A 61 -10.45 24.38 -2.72
C SER A 61 -11.42 25.13 -1.81
N ASP A 62 -12.67 24.68 -1.75
CA ASP A 62 -13.74 25.29 -0.97
C ASP A 62 -13.86 24.64 0.43
N GLY A 63 -12.99 23.68 0.74
CA GLY A 63 -12.98 22.95 2.01
C GLY A 63 -14.02 21.83 2.08
N ASN A 64 -14.65 21.46 0.96
CA ASN A 64 -15.59 20.35 0.92
C ASN A 64 -14.85 19.01 0.73
N GLU A 65 -15.43 17.93 1.25
CA GLU A 65 -14.87 16.59 1.08
C GLU A 65 -14.86 16.19 -0.41
N LYS A 66 -13.65 16.01 -0.94
CA LYS A 66 -13.38 15.55 -2.31
C LYS A 66 -13.32 14.03 -2.38
N TYR A 67 -12.73 13.39 -1.36
CA TYR A 67 -12.58 11.94 -1.22
C TYR A 67 -12.79 11.52 0.23
N HIS A 68 -13.47 10.41 0.50
CA HIS A 68 -13.53 9.83 1.85
C HIS A 68 -12.55 8.68 2.02
N PHE A 69 -12.57 7.75 1.07
CA PHE A 69 -11.78 6.54 1.02
C PHE A 69 -10.72 6.63 -0.10
N PHE A 70 -9.67 5.82 0.04
CA PHE A 70 -8.65 5.66 -0.99
C PHE A 70 -8.04 4.26 -0.91
N ALA A 71 -7.48 3.81 -2.03
CA ALA A 71 -6.63 2.63 -2.07
C ALA A 71 -5.15 3.04 -1.95
N TYR A 72 -4.33 2.14 -1.42
CA TYR A 72 -2.91 2.40 -1.24
C TYR A 72 -2.05 1.16 -1.42
N ILE A 73 -0.76 1.38 -1.70
CA ILE A 73 0.25 0.32 -1.77
C ILE A 73 1.38 0.65 -0.78
N LYS A 74 1.73 -0.32 0.07
CA LYS A 74 2.94 -0.27 0.92
C LYS A 74 4.09 -0.98 0.23
N PHE A 75 5.29 -0.48 0.51
CA PHE A 75 6.53 -0.98 -0.05
C PHE A 75 7.46 -1.49 1.06
N PHE A 76 8.33 -2.42 0.70
CA PHE A 76 9.53 -2.70 1.47
C PHE A 76 10.76 -2.33 0.66
N GLU A 77 11.84 -2.06 1.37
CA GLU A 77 13.13 -1.70 0.82
C GLU A 77 14.12 -2.85 1.00
N ARG A 78 14.86 -3.15 -0.06
CA ARG A 78 16.01 -4.07 -0.05
C ARG A 78 17.30 -3.36 0.37
N GLU A 79 18.34 -4.13 0.68
CA GLU A 79 19.67 -3.59 1.03
C GLU A 79 20.29 -2.70 -0.06
N ASP A 80 19.93 -2.91 -1.32
CA ASP A 80 20.36 -2.08 -2.47
C ASP A 80 19.50 -0.82 -2.64
N GLY A 81 18.61 -0.51 -1.70
CA GLY A 81 17.74 0.67 -1.70
C GLY A 81 16.49 0.53 -2.58
N LYS A 82 16.31 -0.61 -3.27
CA LYS A 82 15.17 -0.80 -4.17
C LYS A 82 13.87 -1.06 -3.41
N LEU A 83 12.81 -0.40 -3.86
CA LEU A 83 11.48 -0.51 -3.29
C LEU A 83 10.60 -1.47 -4.08
N PHE A 84 9.95 -2.39 -3.39
CA PHE A 84 9.03 -3.37 -3.96
C PHE A 84 7.66 -3.30 -3.28
N GLY A 85 6.58 -3.36 -4.07
CA GLY A 85 5.22 -3.40 -3.55
C GLY A 85 4.97 -4.73 -2.82
N ILE A 86 4.33 -4.68 -1.65
CA ILE A 86 4.05 -5.89 -0.85
C ILE A 86 2.62 -5.97 -0.35
N VAL A 87 1.97 -4.84 -0.07
CA VAL A 87 0.61 -4.82 0.46
C VAL A 87 -0.22 -3.81 -0.32
N GLY A 88 -1.41 -4.24 -0.74
CA GLY A 88 -2.48 -3.36 -1.22
C GLY A 88 -3.55 -3.27 -0.15
N GLY A 89 -4.05 -2.07 0.11
CA GLY A 89 -5.09 -1.85 1.11
C GLY A 89 -6.02 -0.70 0.75
N LYS A 90 -7.16 -0.64 1.44
CA LYS A 90 -8.10 0.48 1.42
C LYS A 90 -8.23 1.09 2.81
N THR A 91 -8.27 2.41 2.88
CA THR A 91 -8.58 3.12 4.13
C THR A 91 -9.32 4.43 3.88
N ASN A 92 -9.47 5.27 4.90
CA ASN A 92 -10.12 6.57 4.80
C ASN A 92 -9.17 7.71 5.16
N TYR A 93 -9.43 8.90 4.59
CA TYR A 93 -8.65 10.09 4.82
C TYR A 93 -8.78 10.69 6.22
N PRO A 94 -9.97 10.72 6.86
CA PRO A 94 -10.11 11.29 8.20
C PRO A 94 -9.29 10.56 9.27
N ASN A 95 -9.26 9.23 9.22
CA ASN A 95 -8.60 8.33 10.16
C ASN A 95 -7.92 7.16 9.42
N PRO A 96 -6.78 7.42 8.76
CA PRO A 96 -6.09 6.41 7.97
C PRO A 96 -5.54 5.30 8.86
N ASP A 97 -5.95 4.08 8.53
CA ASP A 97 -5.44 2.86 9.15
C ASP A 97 -4.33 2.24 8.29
N ILE A 98 -3.15 2.86 8.39
CA ILE A 98 -1.92 2.36 7.76
C ILE A 98 -0.92 2.12 8.87
N SER A 99 -0.52 0.85 9.05
CA SER A 99 0.50 0.43 10.02
C SER A 99 1.71 -0.18 9.31
N PHE A 100 2.88 0.18 9.83
CA PHE A 100 4.19 -0.31 9.40
C PHE A 100 4.89 -1.11 10.53
N ASP A 101 4.14 -1.45 11.57
CA ASP A 101 4.68 -2.20 12.70
C ASP A 101 5.07 -3.61 12.23
N LEU A 102 6.20 -4.09 12.72
CA LEU A 102 6.61 -5.49 12.56
C LEU A 102 6.00 -6.36 13.68
N ILE A 103 6.27 -7.66 13.63
CA ILE A 103 5.81 -8.59 14.66
C ILE A 103 6.41 -8.18 16.01
N SER A 104 5.54 -7.90 16.99
CA SER A 104 5.99 -7.62 18.35
C SER A 104 6.44 -8.92 19.01
N LYS A 105 7.74 -9.04 19.31
CA LYS A 105 8.28 -10.16 20.09
C LYS A 105 7.69 -10.28 21.50
N LYS A 106 6.99 -9.24 21.98
CA LYS A 106 6.29 -9.23 23.29
C LYS A 106 4.87 -9.81 23.21
N SER A 107 4.30 -9.93 22.01
CA SER A 107 2.99 -10.53 21.80
C SER A 107 3.14 -12.04 21.69
N GLN A 108 2.50 -12.80 22.60
CA GLN A 108 2.39 -14.26 22.47
C GLN A 108 1.37 -14.69 21.40
N LYS A 109 0.64 -13.75 20.78
CA LYS A 109 -0.27 -14.06 19.67
C LYS A 109 0.49 -14.19 18.37
N GLN A 110 0.22 -15.28 17.64
CA GLN A 110 0.68 -15.51 16.29
C GLN A 110 0.15 -14.39 15.37
N ASP A 111 1.06 -13.73 14.64
CA ASP A 111 0.68 -12.75 13.62
C ASP A 111 0.25 -13.50 12.35
N ASN A 112 -0.90 -13.15 11.78
CA ASN A 112 -1.42 -13.77 10.57
C ASN A 112 -1.19 -12.91 9.32
N ARG A 113 -0.60 -11.72 9.46
CA ARG A 113 -0.32 -10.83 8.33
C ARG A 113 0.94 -11.29 7.63
N ILE A 114 0.74 -11.91 6.47
CA ILE A 114 1.79 -12.51 5.63
C ILE A 114 2.94 -11.53 5.38
N SER A 115 2.65 -10.26 5.12
CA SER A 115 3.66 -9.23 4.86
C SER A 115 4.59 -8.98 6.05
N ARG A 116 4.08 -9.05 7.28
CA ARG A 116 4.90 -8.90 8.50
C ARG A 116 5.77 -10.13 8.74
N ILE A 117 5.22 -11.32 8.51
CA ILE A 117 5.96 -12.58 8.60
C ILE A 117 7.09 -12.59 7.58
N PHE A 118 6.81 -12.21 6.33
CA PHE A 118 7.80 -12.10 5.27
C PHE A 118 8.97 -11.17 5.66
N LEU A 119 8.68 -10.00 6.21
CA LEU A 119 9.71 -9.04 6.63
C LEU A 119 10.48 -9.50 7.87
N ASP A 120 9.82 -10.14 8.84
CA ASP A 120 10.49 -10.70 10.02
C ASP A 120 11.48 -11.82 9.65
N MET A 121 11.09 -12.69 8.71
CA MET A 121 11.97 -13.74 8.18
C MET A 121 13.12 -13.19 7.31
N ASN A 122 12.97 -11.99 6.78
CA ASN A 122 13.96 -11.31 5.94
C ASN A 122 14.44 -10.04 6.62
N ALA A 123 15.12 -10.15 7.76
CA ALA A 123 15.54 -9.03 8.62
C ALA A 123 16.39 -7.94 7.92
N LYS A 124 16.93 -8.23 6.73
CA LYS A 124 17.61 -7.26 5.86
C LYS A 124 16.67 -6.32 5.09
N PHE A 125 15.39 -6.63 5.05
CA PHE A 125 14.35 -5.83 4.44
C PHE A 125 13.62 -5.03 5.51
N ARG A 126 13.17 -3.83 5.14
CA ARG A 126 12.39 -2.97 6.03
C ARG A 126 11.18 -2.42 5.31
N TYR A 127 10.10 -2.17 6.05
CA TYR A 127 9.01 -1.37 5.51
C TYR A 127 9.54 0.01 5.11
N SER A 128 9.20 0.45 3.89
CA SER A 128 9.35 1.84 3.51
C SER A 128 8.21 2.65 4.06
N ARG A 129 8.49 3.86 4.54
CA ARG A 129 7.46 4.84 4.92
C ARG A 129 6.79 5.49 3.71
N LYS A 130 7.33 5.29 2.51
CA LYS A 130 6.72 5.69 1.25
C LYS A 130 5.50 4.81 0.99
N VAL A 131 4.37 5.45 0.73
CA VAL A 131 3.12 4.82 0.33
C VAL A 131 2.67 5.43 -0.98
N LEU A 132 2.13 4.60 -1.85
CA LEU A 132 1.46 5.08 -3.07
C LEU A 132 -0.02 5.19 -2.79
N ILE A 133 -0.58 6.38 -2.95
CA ILE A 133 -2.00 6.67 -2.76
C ILE A 133 -2.67 6.72 -4.13
N ILE A 134 -3.81 6.05 -4.24
CA ILE A 134 -4.57 5.88 -5.48
C ILE A 134 -6.00 6.32 -5.22
N ASN A 135 -6.41 7.38 -5.90
CA ASN A 135 -7.77 7.91 -5.81
C ASN A 135 -8.61 7.51 -7.01
N HIS A 136 -9.89 7.32 -6.73
CA HIS A 136 -10.94 7.13 -7.72
C HIS A 136 -11.61 8.47 -8.05
N LYS A 137 -12.77 8.43 -8.72
CA LYS A 137 -13.53 9.63 -9.08
C LYS A 137 -13.90 10.46 -7.84
N PRO A 138 -13.71 11.79 -7.84
CA PRO A 138 -14.00 12.64 -6.68
C PRO A 138 -15.49 12.93 -6.51
N LYS A 139 -15.86 13.49 -5.35
CA LYS A 139 -17.19 14.06 -5.03
C LYS A 139 -18.33 13.04 -5.18
N LEU A 140 -18.09 11.82 -4.71
CA LEU A 140 -19.09 10.76 -4.67
C LEU A 140 -19.81 10.75 -3.32
N ASP A 141 -21.01 10.16 -3.27
CA ASP A 141 -21.60 9.80 -2.00
C ASP A 141 -20.75 8.72 -1.31
N LYS A 142 -20.87 8.63 0.03
CA LYS A 142 -20.01 7.78 0.85
C LYS A 142 -20.03 6.29 0.47
N ASN A 143 -21.15 5.77 -0.04
CA ASN A 143 -21.24 4.37 -0.43
C ASN A 143 -20.51 4.13 -1.75
N SER A 144 -20.76 4.98 -2.75
CA SER A 144 -20.06 4.91 -4.05
C SER A 144 -18.55 5.14 -3.92
N ASP A 145 -18.14 6.08 -3.07
CA ASP A 145 -16.74 6.36 -2.73
C ASP A 145 -16.06 5.11 -2.14
N ASN A 146 -16.66 4.50 -1.12
CA ASN A 146 -16.16 3.27 -0.52
C ASN A 146 -16.07 2.12 -1.52
N GLN A 147 -17.08 1.95 -2.38
CA GLN A 147 -17.13 0.87 -3.36
C GLN A 147 -16.04 1.04 -4.43
N GLN A 148 -15.79 2.26 -4.92
CA GLN A 148 -14.72 2.50 -5.87
C GLN A 148 -13.34 2.30 -5.24
N ALA A 149 -13.13 2.74 -3.99
CA ALA A 149 -11.88 2.50 -3.28
C ALA A 149 -11.61 1.00 -3.05
N LEU A 150 -12.65 0.20 -2.75
CA LEU A 150 -12.55 -1.27 -2.64
C LEU A 150 -12.26 -1.94 -3.98
N PHE A 151 -12.86 -1.43 -5.06
CA PHE A 151 -12.58 -1.93 -6.39
C PHE A 151 -11.12 -1.66 -6.79
N LEU A 152 -10.60 -0.47 -6.49
CA LEU A 152 -9.19 -0.13 -6.72
C LEU A 152 -8.25 -1.01 -5.90
N GLU A 153 -8.52 -1.23 -4.61
CA GLU A 153 -7.75 -2.15 -3.75
C GLU A 153 -7.66 -3.55 -4.39
N THR A 154 -8.81 -4.10 -4.77
CA THR A 154 -8.88 -5.42 -5.41
C THR A 154 -8.11 -5.46 -6.73
N TYR A 155 -8.24 -4.40 -7.54
CA TYR A 155 -7.54 -4.27 -8.81
C TYR A 155 -6.02 -4.28 -8.60
N VAL A 156 -5.48 -3.42 -7.74
CA VAL A 156 -4.02 -3.32 -7.55
C VAL A 156 -3.43 -4.55 -6.88
N GLN A 157 -4.14 -5.18 -5.95
CA GLN A 157 -3.71 -6.43 -5.34
C GLN A 157 -3.52 -7.53 -6.38
N ARG A 158 -4.48 -7.67 -7.31
CA ARG A 158 -4.42 -8.68 -8.38
C ARG A 158 -3.40 -8.32 -9.46
N THR A 159 -3.33 -7.06 -9.86
CA THR A 159 -2.43 -6.61 -10.93
C THR A 159 -0.97 -6.71 -10.53
N PHE A 160 -0.63 -6.44 -9.26
CA PHE A 160 0.75 -6.40 -8.79
C PHE A 160 1.11 -7.50 -7.77
N ASN A 161 0.27 -8.54 -7.64
CA ASN A 161 0.44 -9.65 -6.69
C ASN A 161 0.68 -9.19 -5.24
N LEU A 162 -0.04 -8.16 -4.80
CA LEU A 162 0.11 -7.62 -3.44
C LEU A 162 -0.67 -8.48 -2.45
N LEU A 163 -0.17 -8.54 -1.22
CA LEU A 163 -0.86 -9.15 -0.10
C LEU A 163 -1.93 -8.20 0.45
N ASP A 164 -2.91 -8.78 1.16
CA ASP A 164 -3.91 -8.01 1.89
C ASP A 164 -3.29 -7.21 3.05
N SER A 165 -3.93 -6.08 3.40
CA SER A 165 -3.49 -5.17 4.46
C SER A 165 -3.83 -5.62 5.88
#